data_AF-A0A397U012-F1
#
_entry.id   AF-A0A397U012-F1
#
_cell.length_a   1.000
_cell.length_b   1.000
_cell.length_c   1.000
_cell.angle_alpha   90.00
_cell.angle_beta   90.00
_cell.angle_gamma   90.00
#
_symmetry.space_group_name_H-M   'P 1'
#
loop_
_entity.id
_entity.type
_entity.pdbx_description
1 polymer ?
#
loop_
_entity_poly.entity_id
_entity_poly.type
_entity_poly.pdbx_seq_one_letter_code
_entity_poly.pdbx_strand_id
1 'polypeptide(L)'
;MSGSSKLSSSNGSLADITSNLNSERHKMLRDTARRNLQQYTDKMMQQMLKKRKVVDFKVGDFVRVNIPKIDRFSIDHPTLPFKILEKIDDRYRLGCNYSSGEIEAL
;
A
#
# COMPACT_ATOMS: atom_id res chain seq x y z
N MET A 1 -51.17 48.16 -37.49
CA MET A 1 -50.96 46.85 -38.15
C MET A 1 -49.75 46.18 -37.53
N SER A 2 -49.85 44.88 -37.31
CA SER A 2 -49.07 44.04 -36.39
C SER A 2 -47.56 44.05 -36.60
N GLY A 3 -46.82 44.20 -35.50
CA GLY A 3 -45.40 43.85 -35.42
C GLY A 3 -45.24 42.33 -35.25
N SER A 4 -44.59 41.69 -36.23
CA SER A 4 -44.21 40.28 -36.15
C SER A 4 -42.75 40.18 -35.72
N SER A 5 -42.51 39.89 -34.44
CA SER A 5 -41.19 39.55 -33.92
C SER A 5 -40.76 38.18 -34.46
N LYS A 6 -39.83 38.17 -35.42
CA LYS A 6 -39.13 36.96 -35.87
C LYS A 6 -38.24 36.47 -34.73
N LEU A 7 -38.64 35.38 -34.09
CA LEU A 7 -37.76 34.52 -33.30
C LEU A 7 -36.67 33.98 -34.24
N SER A 8 -35.45 34.53 -34.16
CA SER A 8 -34.30 33.96 -34.87
C SER A 8 -33.78 32.78 -34.06
N SER A 9 -34.19 31.57 -34.44
CA SER A 9 -33.58 30.33 -33.95
C SER A 9 -32.10 30.31 -34.36
N SER A 10 -31.20 30.44 -33.38
CA SER A 10 -29.76 30.29 -33.56
C SER A 10 -29.44 28.79 -33.71
N ASN A 11 -29.42 28.31 -34.94
CA ASN A 11 -28.96 26.96 -35.26
C ASN A 11 -27.43 26.92 -35.19
N GLY A 12 -26.88 26.65 -34.01
CA GLY A 12 -25.46 26.30 -33.86
C GLY A 12 -25.17 25.00 -34.63
N SER A 13 -24.04 24.96 -35.35
CA SER A 13 -23.73 23.81 -36.21
C SER A 13 -23.57 22.54 -35.36
N LEU A 14 -24.12 21.43 -35.83
CA LEU A 14 -24.12 20.14 -35.12
C LEU A 14 -22.68 19.61 -34.87
N ALA A 15 -21.74 20.05 -35.70
CA ALA A 15 -20.31 19.78 -35.57
C ALA A 15 -19.68 20.50 -34.35
N ASP A 16 -20.09 21.73 -34.05
CA ASP A 16 -19.55 22.52 -32.93
C ASP A 16 -19.99 21.98 -31.57
N ILE A 17 -21.22 21.46 -31.49
CA ILE A 17 -21.75 20.83 -30.27
C ILE A 17 -20.99 19.52 -29.98
N THR A 18 -20.70 18.75 -31.04
CA THR A 18 -20.00 17.46 -30.93
C THR A 18 -18.55 17.62 -30.51
N SER A 19 -17.84 18.61 -31.06
CA SER A 19 -16.44 18.89 -30.70
C SER A 19 -16.30 19.38 -29.26
N ASN A 20 -17.23 20.22 -28.79
CA ASN A 20 -17.26 20.71 -27.41
C ASN A 20 -17.54 19.58 -26.39
N LEU A 21 -18.52 18.72 -26.68
CA LEU A 21 -18.81 17.52 -25.87
C LEU A 21 -17.59 16.58 -25.75
N ASN A 22 -16.85 16.40 -26.83
CA ASN A 22 -15.64 15.58 -26.82
C ASN A 22 -14.50 16.22 -26.02
N SER A 23 -14.34 17.54 -26.10
CA SER A 23 -13.37 18.30 -25.29
C SER A 23 -13.64 18.12 -23.79
N GLU A 24 -14.91 18.27 -23.37
CA GLU A 24 -15.31 18.10 -21.97
C GLU A 24 -15.11 16.65 -21.48
N ARG A 25 -15.39 15.65 -22.32
CA ARG A 25 -15.09 14.24 -22.01
C ARG A 25 -13.60 14.00 -21.83
N HIS A 26 -12.75 14.54 -22.70
CA HIS A 26 -11.31 14.40 -22.59
C HIS A 26 -10.76 15.08 -21.32
N LYS A 27 -11.33 16.23 -20.96
CA LYS A 27 -11.00 16.92 -19.70
C LYS A 27 -11.37 16.07 -18.49
N MET A 28 -12.59 15.52 -18.45
CA MET A 28 -13.06 14.63 -17.38
C MET A 28 -12.16 13.38 -17.26
N LEU A 29 -11.76 12.79 -18.38
CA LEU A 29 -10.86 11.64 -18.39
C LEU A 29 -9.48 11.98 -17.83
N ARG A 30 -8.91 13.12 -18.22
CA ARG A 30 -7.62 13.61 -17.71
C ARG A 30 -7.69 13.88 -16.21
N ASP A 31 -8.76 14.51 -15.74
CA ASP A 31 -8.92 14.82 -14.32
C ASP A 31 -9.12 13.55 -13.48
N THR A 32 -9.83 12.56 -14.01
CA THR A 32 -9.96 11.25 -13.38
C THR A 32 -8.62 10.53 -13.31
N ALA A 33 -7.85 10.52 -14.40
CA ALA A 33 -6.51 9.93 -14.43
C ALA A 33 -5.56 10.60 -13.41
N ARG A 34 -5.60 11.93 -13.29
CA ARG A 34 -4.83 12.67 -12.28
C ARG A 34 -5.21 12.28 -10.85
N ARG A 35 -6.51 12.20 -10.55
CA ARG A 35 -6.98 11.75 -9.22
C ARG A 35 -6.53 10.33 -8.92
N ASN A 36 -6.60 9.43 -9.88
CA ASN A 36 -6.15 8.04 -9.71
C ASN A 36 -4.66 7.95 -9.41
N LEU A 37 -3.82 8.73 -10.11
CA LEU A 37 -2.39 8.81 -9.84
C LEU A 37 -2.09 9.35 -8.45
N GLN A 38 -2.80 10.41 -8.02
CA GLN A 38 -2.66 10.95 -6.66
C GLN A 38 -3.04 9.91 -5.61
N GLN A 39 -4.20 9.26 -5.76
CA GLN A 39 -4.65 8.22 -4.84
C GLN A 39 -3.70 7.03 -4.76
N TYR A 40 -3.12 6.62 -5.90
CA TYR A 40 -2.11 5.56 -5.92
C TYR A 40 -0.85 5.97 -5.14
N THR A 41 -0.39 7.19 -5.36
CA THR A 41 0.79 7.76 -4.68
C THR A 41 0.57 7.85 -3.17
N ASP A 42 -0.59 8.33 -2.75
CA ASP A 42 -0.96 8.43 -1.33
C ASP A 42 -1.03 7.05 -0.66
N LYS A 43 -1.64 6.07 -1.33
CA LYS A 43 -1.68 4.67 -0.85
C LYS A 43 -0.29 4.08 -0.74
N MET A 44 0.58 4.31 -1.73
CA MET A 44 1.96 3.84 -1.70
C MET A 44 2.74 4.48 -0.55
N MET A 45 2.60 5.79 -0.36
CA MET A 45 3.22 6.52 0.76
C MET A 45 2.72 5.97 2.11
N GLN A 46 1.42 5.76 2.28
CA GLN A 46 0.86 5.18 3.49
C GLN A 46 1.36 3.75 3.76
N GLN A 47 1.54 2.93 2.73
CA GLN A 47 2.14 1.60 2.87
C GLN A 47 3.62 1.66 3.25
N MET A 48 4.36 2.63 2.69
CA MET A 48 5.76 2.87 3.02
C MET A 48 5.95 3.48 4.42
N LEU A 49 4.98 4.26 4.90
CA LEU A 49 4.94 4.81 6.26
C LEU A 49 4.46 3.79 7.29
N LYS A 50 3.70 2.76 6.89
CA LYS A 50 3.48 1.53 7.68
C LYS A 50 4.76 0.69 7.86
N LYS A 51 5.94 1.31 7.79
CA LYS A 51 7.20 0.70 8.18
C LYS A 51 7.04 0.10 9.58
N ARG A 52 7.50 -1.14 9.67
CA ARG A 52 7.53 -2.00 10.86
C ARG A 52 7.66 -1.14 12.11
N LYS A 53 6.74 -1.28 13.07
CA LYS A 53 6.96 -0.77 14.42
C LYS A 53 8.39 -1.12 14.79
N VAL A 54 9.23 -0.11 15.00
CA VAL A 54 10.55 -0.32 15.58
C VAL A 54 10.25 -0.68 17.02
N VAL A 55 10.08 -1.98 17.25
CA VAL A 55 9.92 -2.52 18.59
C VAL A 55 11.32 -2.49 19.18
N ASP A 56 11.50 -1.62 20.17
CA ASP A 56 12.73 -1.60 20.94
C ASP A 56 12.68 -2.76 21.92
N PHE A 57 13.58 -3.73 21.75
CA PHE A 57 13.63 -4.93 22.58
C PHE A 57 14.62 -4.71 23.73
N LYS A 58 14.31 -5.25 24.90
CA LYS A 58 15.20 -5.21 26.05
C LYS A 58 15.99 -6.51 26.16
N VAL A 59 17.16 -6.43 26.78
CA VAL A 59 17.93 -7.61 27.16
C VAL A 59 17.06 -8.48 28.07
N GLY A 60 16.95 -9.77 27.71
CA GLY A 60 16.07 -10.72 28.38
C GLY A 60 14.80 -11.06 27.63
N ASP A 61 14.37 -10.23 26.67
CA ASP A 61 13.14 -10.45 25.89
C ASP A 61 13.24 -11.69 25.00
N PHE A 62 12.13 -12.41 24.84
CA PHE A 62 11.99 -13.47 23.85
C PHE A 62 11.39 -12.93 22.56
N VAL A 63 12.08 -13.17 21.44
CA VAL A 63 11.69 -12.72 20.10
C VAL A 63 11.60 -13.91 19.16
N ARG A 64 10.74 -13.79 18.13
CA ARG A 64 10.64 -14.79 17.06
C ARG A 64 11.33 -14.26 15.80
N VAL A 65 12.30 -14.99 15.28
CA VAL A 65 13.04 -14.63 14.07
C VAL A 65 12.61 -15.55 12.93
N ASN A 66 12.29 -14.97 11.77
CA ASN A 66 11.89 -15.73 10.59
C ASN A 66 13.08 -16.48 9.99
N ILE A 67 12.90 -17.76 9.68
CA ILE A 67 13.88 -18.56 8.95
C ILE A 67 13.76 -18.21 7.45
N PRO A 68 14.87 -17.90 6.75
CA PRO A 68 14.85 -17.68 5.31
C PRO A 68 14.29 -18.90 4.57
N LYS A 69 13.50 -18.67 3.51
CA LYS A 69 12.89 -19.77 2.75
C LYS A 69 13.89 -20.78 2.18
N ILE A 70 15.10 -20.32 1.85
CA ILE A 70 16.18 -21.17 1.33
C ILE A 70 16.71 -22.17 2.36
N ASP A 71 16.56 -21.84 3.65
CA ASP A 71 17.07 -22.61 4.79
C ASP A 71 15.94 -23.40 5.48
N ARG A 72 14.72 -23.29 4.96
CA ARG A 72 13.53 -23.87 5.56
C ARG A 72 13.09 -25.09 4.77
N PHE A 73 12.99 -26.26 5.43
CA PHE A 73 12.30 -27.41 4.85
C PHE A 73 10.78 -27.23 4.92
N SER A 74 10.04 -27.90 4.03
CA SER A 74 8.60 -27.69 3.86
C SER A 74 7.74 -27.90 5.11
N ILE A 75 8.25 -28.68 6.08
CA ILE A 75 7.54 -29.04 7.33
C ILE A 75 7.96 -28.11 8.49
N ASP A 76 9.04 -27.34 8.33
CA ASP A 76 9.62 -26.56 9.41
C ASP A 76 8.75 -25.35 9.78
N HIS A 77 8.74 -25.03 11.07
CA HIS A 77 8.15 -23.79 11.54
C HIS A 77 8.86 -22.59 10.90
N PRO A 78 8.11 -21.58 10.44
CA PRO A 78 8.68 -20.44 9.72
C PRO A 78 9.53 -19.51 10.60
N THR A 79 9.53 -19.71 11.93
CA THR A 79 10.18 -18.83 12.90
C THR A 79 10.81 -19.60 14.05
N LEU A 80 11.95 -19.13 14.55
CA LEU A 80 12.63 -19.65 15.74
C LEU A 80 12.58 -18.67 16.91
N PRO A 81 12.35 -19.14 18.15
CA PRO A 81 12.43 -18.33 19.34
C PRO A 81 13.89 -18.06 19.75
N PHE A 82 14.20 -16.82 20.12
CA PHE A 82 15.50 -16.40 20.64
C PHE A 82 15.33 -15.48 21.84
N LYS A 83 16.33 -15.47 22.73
CA LYS A 83 16.44 -14.49 23.81
C LYS A 83 17.40 -13.38 23.43
N ILE A 84 17.06 -12.12 23.67
CA ILE A 84 18.00 -11.01 23.52
C ILE A 84 19.05 -11.09 24.64
N LEU A 85 20.32 -11.27 24.29
CA LEU A 85 21.43 -11.32 25.26
C LEU A 85 22.07 -9.95 25.48
N GLU A 86 22.22 -9.17 24.42
CA GLU A 86 22.84 -7.85 24.45
C GLU A 86 22.28 -6.99 23.31
N LYS A 87 22.31 -5.68 23.52
CA LYS A 87 22.01 -4.65 22.53
C LYS A 87 23.30 -3.90 22.25
N ILE A 88 23.76 -3.94 21.01
CA ILE A 88 24.92 -3.20 20.51
C ILE A 88 24.38 -2.20 19.49
N ASP A 89 24.24 -0.94 19.91
CA ASP A 89 23.61 0.12 19.12
C ASP A 89 22.21 -0.29 18.61
N ASP A 90 22.05 -0.42 17.29
CA ASP A 90 20.83 -0.83 16.60
C ASP A 90 20.76 -2.34 16.31
N ARG A 91 21.72 -3.12 16.82
CA ARG A 91 21.81 -4.57 16.63
C ARG A 91 21.60 -5.30 17.95
N TYR A 92 21.06 -6.51 17.85
CA TYR A 92 20.85 -7.39 19.00
C TYR A 92 21.63 -8.67 18.81
N ARG A 93 22.36 -9.11 19.83
CA ARG A 93 22.91 -10.46 19.86
C ARG A 93 21.87 -11.40 20.45
N LEU A 94 21.56 -12.44 19.71
CA LEU A 94 20.54 -13.42 20.06
C LEU A 94 21.20 -14.64 20.71
N GLY A 95 20.61 -15.09 21.81
CA GLY A 95 20.93 -16.34 22.47
C GLY A 95 19.91 -17.38 22.06
N CYS A 96 20.40 -18.52 21.55
CA CYS A 96 19.58 -19.71 21.39
C CYS A 96 19.77 -20.57 22.63
N ASN A 97 18.81 -20.51 23.56
CA ASN A 97 18.75 -21.48 24.63
C ASN A 97 17.86 -22.62 24.13
N TYR A 98 18.46 -23.65 23.54
CA TYR A 98 17.80 -24.94 23.40
C TYR A 98 17.72 -25.56 24.80
N SER A 99 16.81 -25.10 25.65
CA SER A 99 16.36 -25.94 26.75
C SER A 99 15.56 -27.06 26.08
N SER A 100 16.19 -28.22 25.96
CA SER A 100 15.59 -29.50 25.60
C SER A 100 14.18 -29.64 26.18
N GLY A 101 13.18 -29.36 25.34
CA GLY A 101 11.80 -29.74 25.59
C GLY A 101 11.56 -31.03 24.85
N GLU A 102 11.40 -32.13 25.59
CA GLU A 102 10.90 -33.38 25.05
C GLU A 102 9.54 -33.10 24.38
N ILE A 103 9.44 -33.42 23.09
CA ILE A 103 8.15 -33.43 22.40
C ILE A 103 7.55 -34.81 22.68
N GLU A 104 6.69 -34.91 23.68
CA GLU A 104 5.74 -36.04 23.73
C GLU A 104 4.75 -35.84 22.58
N ALA A 105 4.78 -36.76 21.61
CA ALA A 105 3.75 -36.89 20.60
C ALA A 105 2.47 -37.41 21.27
N LEU A 106 1.39 -36.65 21.16
CA LEU A 106 0.02 -37.14 21.37
C LEU A 106 -0.50 -37.82 20.10
#